data_AF-A0A537XLP7-F1
#
_entry.id   AF-A0A537XLP7-F1
#
_cell.length_a   1.000
_cell.length_b   1.000
_cell.length_c   1.000
_cell.angle_alpha   90.00
_cell.angle_beta   90.00
_cell.angle_gamma   90.00
#
_symmetry.space_group_name_H-M   'P 1'
#
loop_
_entity.id
_entity.type
_entity.pdbx_description
1 polymer ?
#
loop_
_entity_poly.entity_id
_entity_poly.type
_entity_poly.pdbx_seq_one_letter_code
_entity_poly.pdbx_strand_id
1 'polypeptide(L)'
;MSDRSPLLLYAPPREQVPVTQVKGVSAKQAEALADSRFGIRTVQDLVQHYPRRHLDFSETKAIREVGVGDEVTIIGEVRKVNAPPPQRRKAPLKAILSDGTSNLTLVFFNQPWRARQLAAGTRIAAKGKITSFRGIRQM
;
A
#
# COMPACT_ATOMS: atom_id res chain seq x y z
N MET A 1 -18.56 48.78 -12.42
CA MET A 1 -19.65 47.89 -11.97
C MET A 1 -19.06 46.52 -11.74
N SER A 2 -19.07 46.05 -10.50
CA SER A 2 -18.38 44.82 -10.09
C SER A 2 -19.12 43.61 -10.67
N ASP A 3 -18.45 42.86 -11.54
CA ASP A 3 -18.89 41.54 -12.00
C ASP A 3 -18.91 40.60 -10.79
N ARG A 4 -20.11 40.35 -10.25
CA ARG A 4 -20.36 39.29 -9.28
C ARG A 4 -20.96 38.11 -10.01
N SER A 5 -20.15 37.49 -10.87
CA SER A 5 -20.41 36.14 -11.35
C SER A 5 -20.63 35.23 -10.15
N PRO A 6 -21.77 34.52 -10.05
CA PRO A 6 -22.05 33.66 -8.91
C PRO A 6 -20.98 32.57 -8.83
N LEU A 7 -20.49 32.29 -7.62
CA LEU A 7 -19.68 31.12 -7.34
C LEU A 7 -20.53 29.87 -7.60
N LEU A 8 -20.55 29.41 -8.84
CA LEU A 8 -21.09 28.11 -9.18
C LEU A 8 -20.19 27.06 -8.53
N LEU A 9 -20.73 26.29 -7.57
CA LEU A 9 -20.12 25.04 -7.09
C LEU A 9 -19.86 24.05 -8.25
N TYR A 10 -20.52 24.26 -9.38
CA TYR A 10 -20.36 23.51 -10.62
C TYR A 10 -19.69 24.37 -11.68
N ALA A 11 -18.39 24.16 -11.91
CA ALA A 11 -17.72 24.68 -13.10
C ALA A 11 -18.41 24.07 -14.35
N PRO A 12 -18.71 24.87 -15.40
CA PRO A 12 -19.19 24.31 -16.67
C PRO A 12 -18.22 23.23 -17.16
N PRO A 13 -18.66 22.23 -17.96
CA PRO A 13 -17.78 21.18 -18.45
C PRO A 13 -16.56 21.81 -19.09
N ARG A 14 -15.42 21.73 -18.40
CA ARG A 14 -14.16 22.19 -18.97
C ARG A 14 -13.88 21.31 -20.17
N GLU A 15 -13.27 21.88 -21.19
CA GLU A 15 -12.66 21.14 -22.29
C GLU A 15 -12.03 19.84 -21.74
N GLN A 16 -12.39 18.70 -22.31
CA GLN A 16 -11.99 17.40 -21.80
C GLN A 16 -10.47 17.25 -21.92
N VAL A 17 -9.76 17.52 -20.83
CA VAL A 17 -8.30 17.43 -20.80
C VAL A 17 -7.91 15.95 -20.86
N PRO A 18 -7.07 15.53 -21.83
CA PRO A 18 -6.57 14.15 -21.89
C PRO A 18 -5.79 13.80 -20.63
N VAL A 19 -5.93 12.55 -20.15
CA VAL A 19 -5.24 12.09 -18.92
C VAL A 19 -3.71 12.13 -19.03
N THR A 20 -3.16 12.17 -20.25
CA THR A 20 -1.72 12.31 -20.53
C THR A 20 -1.13 13.65 -20.07
N GLN A 21 -1.97 14.66 -19.82
CA GLN A 21 -1.52 15.95 -19.25
C GLN A 21 -1.22 15.84 -17.74
N VAL A 22 -1.61 14.74 -17.08
CA VAL A 22 -1.33 14.52 -15.67
C VAL A 22 0.13 14.09 -15.51
N LYS A 23 0.89 14.85 -14.71
CA LYS A 23 2.27 14.52 -14.37
C LYS A 23 2.36 13.09 -13.80
N GLY A 24 3.22 12.27 -14.40
CA GLY A 24 3.42 10.88 -13.99
C GLY A 24 2.55 9.86 -14.75
N VAL A 25 1.72 10.30 -15.71
CA VAL A 25 1.01 9.44 -16.66
C VAL A 25 1.77 9.39 -17.98
N SER A 26 2.53 8.32 -18.19
CA SER A 26 3.13 7.98 -19.49
C SER A 26 2.09 7.48 -20.49
N ALA A 27 2.43 7.43 -21.78
CA ALA A 27 1.56 6.86 -22.82
C ALA A 27 1.08 5.44 -22.48
N LYS A 28 1.97 4.59 -21.97
CA LYS A 28 1.65 3.22 -21.53
C LYS A 28 0.67 3.20 -20.34
N GLN A 29 0.80 4.15 -19.40
CA GLN A 29 -0.16 4.27 -18.30
C GLN A 29 -1.50 4.80 -18.78
N ALA A 30 -1.52 5.72 -19.74
CA ALA A 30 -2.75 6.22 -20.36
C ALA A 30 -3.51 5.11 -21.09
N GLU A 31 -2.82 4.22 -21.82
CA GLU A 31 -3.44 3.03 -22.43
C GLU A 31 -4.06 2.11 -21.37
N ALA A 32 -3.33 1.84 -20.28
CA ALA A 32 -3.83 1.02 -19.18
C ALA A 32 -5.03 1.65 -18.45
N LEU A 33 -5.08 2.98 -18.34
CA LEU A 33 -6.21 3.73 -17.78
C LEU A 33 -7.42 3.72 -18.71
N ALA A 34 -7.19 3.75 -20.03
CA ALA A 34 -8.25 3.71 -21.03
C ALA A 34 -8.85 2.31 -21.26
N ASP A 35 -8.18 1.26 -20.78
CA ASP A 35 -8.67 -0.13 -20.80
C ASP A 35 -10.10 -0.22 -20.24
N SER A 36 -10.88 -1.16 -20.77
CA SER A 36 -12.31 -1.32 -20.42
C SER A 36 -12.57 -1.53 -18.93
N ARG A 37 -11.57 -1.99 -18.16
CA ARG A 37 -11.66 -2.13 -16.70
C ARG A 37 -11.75 -0.80 -15.95
N PHE A 38 -11.16 0.26 -16.49
CA PHE A 38 -11.09 1.59 -15.85
C PHE A 38 -11.86 2.64 -16.66
N GLY A 39 -11.73 2.65 -17.98
CA GLY A 39 -12.45 3.56 -18.88
C GLY A 39 -12.02 5.02 -18.78
N ILE A 40 -10.86 5.31 -18.17
CA ILE A 40 -10.37 6.64 -17.85
C ILE A 40 -9.61 7.21 -19.05
N ARG A 41 -10.15 8.24 -19.71
CA ARG A 41 -9.51 8.91 -20.85
C ARG A 41 -9.17 10.36 -20.55
N THR A 42 -9.92 10.98 -19.65
CA THR A 42 -9.80 12.39 -19.29
C THR A 42 -9.36 12.59 -17.84
N VAL A 43 -8.90 13.79 -17.53
CA VAL A 43 -8.62 14.20 -16.15
C VAL A 43 -9.89 14.14 -15.29
N GLN A 44 -11.06 14.43 -15.86
CA GLN A 44 -12.33 14.34 -15.15
C GLN A 44 -12.65 12.89 -14.75
N ASP A 45 -12.49 11.94 -15.67
CA ASP A 45 -12.69 10.51 -15.38
C ASP A 45 -11.78 10.06 -14.25
N LEU A 46 -10.52 10.52 -14.26
CA LEU A 46 -9.52 10.17 -13.25
C LEU A 46 -9.90 10.72 -11.86
N VAL A 47 -10.34 11.98 -11.77
CA VAL A 47 -10.74 12.60 -10.49
C VAL A 47 -12.01 11.96 -9.94
N GLN A 48 -12.92 11.53 -10.82
CA GLN A 48 -14.17 10.86 -10.45
C GLN A 48 -14.00 9.35 -10.23
N HIS A 49 -12.80 8.80 -10.43
CA HIS A 49 -12.50 7.39 -10.16
C HIS A 49 -12.22 7.18 -8.68
N TYR A 50 -13.28 7.01 -7.90
CA TYR A 50 -13.18 6.82 -6.45
C TYR A 50 -12.53 5.48 -6.05
N PRO A 51 -11.75 5.43 -4.96
CA PRO A 51 -11.19 4.19 -4.45
C PRO A 51 -12.28 3.17 -4.11
N ARG A 52 -12.11 1.91 -4.55
CA ARG A 52 -13.04 0.82 -4.18
C ARG A 52 -13.03 0.49 -2.67
N ARG A 53 -11.90 0.70 -2.01
CA ARG A 53 -11.72 0.45 -0.58
C ARG A 53 -10.68 1.40 -0.01
N HIS A 54 -11.02 2.06 1.10
CA HIS A 54 -10.06 2.76 1.92
C HIS A 54 -9.40 1.77 2.90
N LEU A 55 -8.08 1.74 2.93
CA LEU A 55 -7.34 0.96 3.92
C LEU A 55 -7.10 1.83 5.15
N ASP A 56 -7.78 1.52 6.25
CA ASP A 56 -7.57 2.20 7.52
C ASP A 56 -6.43 1.55 8.33
N PHE A 57 -5.44 2.35 8.72
CA PHE A 57 -4.29 1.92 9.53
C PHE A 57 -4.32 2.51 10.96
N SER A 58 -5.43 3.14 11.35
CA SER A 58 -5.56 3.87 12.62
C SER A 58 -5.60 2.93 13.84
N GLU A 59 -6.15 1.72 13.66
CA GLU A 59 -6.20 0.71 14.73
C GLU A 59 -4.88 -0.04 14.86
N THR A 60 -4.01 0.50 15.71
CA THR A 60 -2.72 -0.12 16.04
C THR A 60 -2.79 -0.91 17.35
N LYS A 61 -2.20 -2.10 17.40
CA LYS A 61 -2.06 -2.91 18.62
C LYS A 61 -0.61 -3.27 18.89
N ALA A 62 -0.26 -3.52 20.16
CA ALA A 62 1.03 -4.08 20.52
C ALA A 62 1.12 -5.56 20.13
N ILE A 63 2.29 -6.02 19.71
CA ILE A 63 2.53 -7.42 19.29
C ILE A 63 2.22 -8.40 20.42
N ARG A 64 2.45 -8.02 21.68
CA ARG A 64 2.14 -8.87 22.83
C ARG A 64 0.63 -9.10 23.05
N GLU A 65 -0.21 -8.21 22.54
CA GLU A 65 -1.67 -8.19 22.77
C GLU A 65 -2.47 -8.87 21.66
N VAL A 66 -1.81 -9.32 20.59
CA VAL A 66 -2.47 -9.90 19.40
C VAL A 66 -2.32 -11.42 19.32
N GLY A 67 -3.44 -12.09 19.08
CA GLY A 67 -3.54 -13.53 18.94
C GLY A 67 -3.49 -13.99 17.48
N VAL A 68 -3.35 -15.31 17.29
CA VAL A 68 -3.55 -15.92 15.96
C VAL A 68 -5.02 -15.75 15.56
N GLY A 69 -5.26 -15.25 14.35
CA GLY A 69 -6.60 -14.98 13.82
C GLY A 69 -6.91 -13.48 13.71
N ASP A 70 -6.25 -12.64 14.50
CA ASP A 70 -6.48 -11.19 14.52
C ASP A 70 -6.02 -10.52 13.22
N GLU A 71 -6.81 -9.57 12.71
CA GLU A 71 -6.39 -8.66 11.64
C GLU A 71 -6.12 -7.28 12.22
N VAL A 72 -4.86 -6.86 12.21
CA VAL A 72 -4.39 -5.71 13.00
C VAL A 72 -3.32 -4.93 12.24
N THR A 73 -3.11 -3.67 12.64
CA THR A 73 -1.93 -2.90 12.25
C THR A 73 -0.91 -2.91 13.39
N ILE A 74 0.34 -3.26 13.07
CA ILE A 74 1.48 -3.22 13.99
C ILE A 74 2.45 -2.16 13.51
N ILE A 75 2.86 -1.25 14.39
CA ILE A 75 3.94 -0.30 14.12
C ILE A 75 5.18 -0.78 14.88
N GLY A 76 6.29 -0.95 14.18
CA GLY A 76 7.52 -1.43 14.80
C GLY A 76 8.75 -1.16 13.96
N GLU A 77 9.90 -1.53 14.49
CA GLU A 77 11.20 -1.46 13.86
C GLU A 77 11.61 -2.83 13.34
N VAL A 78 12.10 -2.89 12.11
CA VAL A 78 12.67 -4.12 11.55
C VAL A 78 14.00 -4.40 12.25
N ARG A 79 14.08 -5.52 12.98
CA ARG A 79 15.30 -5.96 13.66
C ARG A 79 16.23 -6.74 12.76
N LYS A 80 15.67 -7.54 11.86
CA LYS A 80 16.44 -8.43 10.97
C LYS A 80 15.65 -8.75 9.71
N VAL A 81 16.35 -8.87 8.59
CA VAL A 81 15.81 -9.46 7.36
C VAL A 81 16.61 -10.69 6.96
N ASN A 82 15.90 -11.78 6.72
CA ASN A 82 16.42 -13.02 6.18
C ASN A 82 15.90 -13.15 4.74
N ALA A 83 16.70 -12.73 3.77
CA ALA A 83 16.41 -12.92 2.36
C ALA A 83 16.58 -14.41 1.98
N PRO A 84 15.82 -14.92 0.99
CA PRO A 84 16.02 -16.27 0.51
C PRO A 84 17.41 -16.42 -0.13
N PRO A 85 18.15 -17.50 0.19
CA PRO A 85 19.46 -17.73 -0.41
C PRO A 85 19.34 -17.99 -1.91
N PRO A 86 20.40 -17.75 -2.71
CA PRO A 86 20.38 -17.95 -4.16
C PRO A 86 19.93 -19.35 -4.60
N GLN A 87 20.22 -20.38 -3.80
CA GLN A 87 19.85 -21.78 -4.05
C GLN A 87 18.35 -22.05 -3.80
N ARG A 88 17.66 -21.22 -3.01
CA ARG A 88 16.25 -21.40 -2.63
C ARG A 88 15.44 -20.15 -2.96
N ARG A 89 15.50 -19.68 -4.22
CA ARG A 89 14.80 -18.46 -4.68
C ARG A 89 13.29 -18.46 -4.43
N LYS A 90 12.68 -19.66 -4.32
CA LYS A 90 11.25 -19.82 -4.01
C LYS A 90 10.92 -19.71 -2.51
N ALA A 91 11.91 -19.68 -1.63
CA ALA A 91 11.68 -19.47 -0.21
C ALA A 91 11.21 -18.02 0.04
N PRO A 92 10.32 -17.79 1.01
CA PRO A 92 9.88 -16.45 1.33
C PRO A 92 10.99 -15.64 2.00
N LEU A 93 10.98 -14.33 1.77
CA LEU A 93 11.73 -13.39 2.57
C LEU A 93 11.05 -13.24 3.93
N LYS A 94 11.82 -13.27 5.02
CA LYS A 94 11.30 -13.08 6.37
C LYS A 94 11.93 -11.84 7.00
N ALA A 95 11.12 -10.93 7.51
CA ALA A 95 11.58 -9.80 8.32
C ALA A 95 11.08 -9.96 9.76
N ILE A 96 11.92 -9.69 10.75
CA ILE A 96 11.54 -9.70 12.16
C ILE A 96 11.20 -8.25 12.54
N LEU A 97 9.94 -8.00 12.86
CA LEU A 97 9.44 -6.73 13.34
C LEU A 97 9.38 -6.75 14.87
N SER A 98 9.84 -5.70 15.52
CA SER A 98 9.72 -5.50 16.95
C SER A 98 9.02 -4.17 17.24
N ASP A 99 8.02 -4.19 18.11
CA ASP A 99 7.38 -2.97 18.64
C ASP A 99 7.99 -2.53 19.98
N GLY A 100 9.07 -3.19 20.42
CA GLY A 100 9.67 -3.02 21.74
C GLY A 100 9.11 -3.95 22.82
N THR A 101 7.93 -4.54 22.61
CA THR A 101 7.29 -5.46 23.57
C THR A 101 7.46 -6.93 23.19
N SER A 102 7.41 -7.25 21.90
CA SER A 102 7.55 -8.60 21.37
C SER A 102 8.06 -8.55 19.92
N ASN A 103 8.31 -9.72 19.34
CA ASN A 103 8.68 -9.87 17.94
C ASN A 103 7.55 -10.53 17.14
N LEU A 104 7.41 -10.11 15.87
CA LEU A 104 6.51 -10.70 14.88
C LEU A 104 7.27 -10.95 13.58
N THR A 105 7.07 -12.12 12.96
CA THR A 105 7.70 -12.40 11.67
C THR A 105 6.81 -11.92 10.53
N LEU A 106 7.28 -11.02 9.69
CA LEU A 106 6.64 -10.67 8.42
C LEU A 106 7.16 -11.59 7.31
N VAL A 107 6.25 -12.19 6.54
CA VAL A 107 6.58 -13.18 5.50
C VAL A 107 6.15 -12.68 4.13
N PHE A 108 7.13 -12.55 3.24
CA PHE A 108 6.91 -12.05 1.89
C PHE A 108 7.24 -13.12 0.85
N PHE A 109 6.21 -13.64 0.20
CA PHE A 109 6.33 -14.61 -0.89
C PHE A 109 6.62 -13.92 -2.22
N ASN A 110 7.55 -14.45 -3.00
CA ASN A 110 7.91 -13.95 -4.34
C ASN A 110 8.28 -12.45 -4.39
N GLN A 111 8.70 -11.85 -3.26
CA GLN A 111 9.01 -10.42 -3.14
C GLN A 111 10.42 -10.18 -2.56
N PRO A 112 11.49 -10.74 -3.17
CA PRO A 112 12.85 -10.63 -2.64
C PRO A 112 13.36 -9.18 -2.58
N TRP A 113 12.86 -8.28 -3.43
CA TRP A 113 13.24 -6.86 -3.45
C TRP A 113 12.93 -6.11 -2.15
N ARG A 114 12.01 -6.62 -1.33
CA ARG A 114 11.69 -6.02 -0.02
C ARG A 114 12.87 -6.04 0.94
N ALA A 115 13.89 -6.88 0.73
CA ALA A 115 15.11 -6.86 1.54
C ALA A 115 15.77 -5.47 1.56
N ARG A 116 15.70 -4.74 0.45
CA ARG A 116 16.28 -3.39 0.34
C ARG A 116 15.40 -2.33 1.01
N GLN A 117 14.08 -2.51 0.99
CA GLN A 117 13.12 -1.58 1.60
C GLN A 117 12.99 -1.76 3.12
N LEU A 118 13.24 -2.97 3.61
CA LEU A 118 13.06 -3.36 5.01
C LEU A 118 14.40 -3.50 5.74
N ALA A 119 15.42 -2.69 5.40
CA ALA A 119 16.70 -2.73 6.09
C ALA A 119 16.53 -2.64 7.62
N ALA A 120 17.41 -3.29 8.38
CA ALA A 120 17.34 -3.25 9.84
C ALA A 120 17.39 -1.79 10.34
N GLY A 121 16.61 -1.47 11.38
CA GLY A 121 16.40 -0.10 11.86
C GLY A 121 15.25 0.64 11.17
N THR A 122 14.72 0.13 10.05
CA THR A 122 13.58 0.76 9.38
C THR A 122 12.32 0.62 10.23
N ARG A 123 11.68 1.74 10.55
CA ARG A 123 10.36 1.77 11.21
C ARG A 123 9.25 1.68 10.18
N ILE A 124 8.32 0.73 10.36
CA ILE A 124 7.22 0.48 9.43
C ILE A 124 5.89 0.28 10.16
N ALA A 125 4.79 0.47 9.44
CA ALA A 125 3.48 -0.05 9.80
C ALA A 125 3.17 -1.29 8.93
N ALA A 126 2.78 -2.38 9.56
CA ALA A 126 2.40 -3.64 8.91
C ALA A 126 0.96 -3.98 9.28
N LYS A 127 0.08 -4.05 8.27
CA LYS A 127 -1.31 -4.48 8.44
C LYS A 127 -1.50 -5.86 7.82
N GLY A 128 -2.18 -6.73 8.55
CA GLY A 128 -2.50 -8.06 8.06
C GLY A 128 -3.04 -8.97 9.15
N LYS A 129 -3.27 -10.22 8.75
CA LYS A 129 -3.77 -11.25 9.65
C LYS A 129 -2.63 -11.97 10.34
N ILE A 130 -2.69 -12.11 11.65
CA ILE A 130 -1.74 -12.90 12.42
C ILE A 130 -2.04 -14.38 12.23
N THR A 131 -1.04 -15.13 11.81
CA THR A 131 -1.06 -16.58 11.64
C THR A 131 0.07 -17.22 12.44
N SER A 132 0.11 -18.55 12.49
CA SER A 132 1.22 -19.30 13.08
C SER A 132 1.73 -20.33 12.09
N PHE A 133 3.06 -20.44 11.98
CA PHE A 133 3.71 -21.50 11.22
C PHE A 133 4.82 -22.11 12.05
N ARG A 134 4.72 -23.42 12.32
CA ARG A 134 5.66 -24.16 13.20
C ARG A 134 5.84 -23.50 14.57
N GLY A 135 4.75 -22.99 15.15
CA GLY A 135 4.76 -22.35 16.47
C GLY A 135 5.22 -20.89 16.48
N ILE A 136 5.64 -20.33 15.34
CA ILE A 136 6.09 -18.93 15.24
C ILE A 136 4.93 -18.06 14.72
N ARG A 137 4.59 -17.02 15.48
CA ARG A 137 3.63 -15.99 15.02
C ARG A 137 4.20 -15.22 13.83
N GLN A 138 3.41 -15.14 12.78
CA GLN A 138 3.78 -14.47 11.55
C GLN A 138 2.60 -13.76 10.88
N MET A 139 2.91 -12.80 10.02
CA MET A 139 1.97 -12.07 9.18
C MET A 139 2.44 -12.10 7.73
#